data_AF-A0A645E6X3-F1
#
_entry.id   AF-A0A645E6X3-F1
#
_cell.length_a   1.000
_cell.length_b   1.000
_cell.length_c   1.000
_cell.angle_alpha   90.00
_cell.angle_beta   90.00
_cell.angle_gamma   90.00
#
_symmetry.space_group_name_H-M   'P 1'
#
loop_
_entity.id
_entity.type
_entity.pdbx_description
1 polymer ?
#
loop_
_entity_poly.entity_id
_entity_poly.type
_entity_poly.pdbx_seq_one_letter_code
_entity_poly.pdbx_strand_id
1 'polypeptide(L)'
;MDIYEQITNALKAEWQSGRTQQEIADRAGVTNPYINNLLSGKRRPESMKLETLLKLFPHAQIDLQGAQLVGDHAVQIQGGNSGTVNSAVSREWAVDRILADSELTDAEKIKIIRVLRK
;
A
#
# COMPACT_ATOMS: atom_id res chain seq x y z
N MET A 1 2.59 -0.94 -13.79
CA MET A 1 3.49 -1.88 -13.10
C MET A 1 2.58 -2.90 -12.41
N ASP A 2 2.79 -4.19 -12.67
CA ASP A 2 1.89 -5.22 -12.14
C ASP A 2 2.03 -5.35 -10.61
N ILE A 3 0.91 -5.61 -9.91
CA ILE A 3 0.89 -5.68 -8.44
C ILE A 3 1.74 -6.85 -7.92
N TYR A 4 1.81 -7.96 -8.66
CA TYR A 4 2.59 -9.13 -8.27
C TYR A 4 4.09 -8.89 -8.45
N GLU A 5 4.48 -8.11 -9.47
CA GLU A 5 5.86 -7.63 -9.60
C GLU A 5 6.25 -6.72 -8.43
N GLN A 6 5.36 -5.81 -8.02
CA GLN A 6 5.61 -4.93 -6.87
C GLN A 6 5.81 -5.73 -5.57
N ILE A 7 4.95 -6.72 -5.32
CA ILE A 7 5.08 -7.62 -4.16
C ILE A 7 6.41 -8.37 -4.17
N THR A 8 6.81 -8.89 -5.34
CA THR A 8 8.06 -9.63 -5.50
C THR A 8 9.27 -8.72 -5.29
N ASN A 9 9.24 -7.51 -5.83
CA ASN A 9 10.31 -6.54 -5.67
C ASN A 9 10.44 -6.05 -4.23
N ALA A 10 9.32 -5.81 -3.54
CA ALA A 10 9.32 -5.46 -2.13
C ALA A 10 9.91 -6.58 -1.25
N LEU A 11 9.53 -7.84 -1.53
CA LEU A 11 10.08 -9.00 -0.82
C LEU A 11 11.59 -9.15 -1.05
N LYS A 12 12.06 -8.92 -2.28
CA LYS A 12 13.50 -8.95 -2.62
C LYS A 12 14.27 -7.82 -1.94
N ALA A 13 13.72 -6.60 -1.93
CA ALA A 13 14.33 -5.45 -1.26
C ALA A 13 14.47 -5.70 0.24
N GLU A 14 13.46 -6.31 0.86
CA GLU A 14 13.51 -6.67 2.28
C GLU A 14 14.57 -7.75 2.57
N TRP A 15 14.70 -8.75 1.72
CA TRP A 15 15.79 -9.74 1.82
C TRP A 15 17.17 -9.09 1.62
N GLN A 16 17.30 -8.17 0.67
CA GLN A 16 18.53 -7.41 0.42
C GLN A 16 18.88 -6.43 1.55
N SER A 17 17.92 -6.01 2.35
CA SER A 17 18.16 -5.17 3.54
C SER A 17 18.86 -5.91 4.69
N GLY A 18 19.15 -7.20 4.51
CA GLY A 18 19.92 -8.02 5.45
C GLY A 18 19.06 -8.95 6.31
N ARG A 19 17.73 -8.95 6.14
CA ARG A 19 16.85 -9.92 6.80
C ARG A 19 16.99 -11.30 6.17
N THR A 20 17.01 -12.33 7.01
CA THR A 20 17.05 -13.72 6.57
C THR A 20 15.68 -14.17 6.06
N GLN A 21 15.66 -15.19 5.21
CA GLN A 21 14.41 -15.81 4.75
C GLN A 21 13.60 -16.40 5.91
N GLN A 22 14.28 -16.83 6.98
CA GLN A 22 13.64 -17.37 8.18
C GLN A 22 12.88 -16.29 8.93
N GLU A 23 13.49 -15.13 9.20
CA GLU A 23 12.83 -14.02 9.90
C GLU A 23 11.62 -13.48 9.12
N ILE A 24 11.73 -13.42 7.80
CA ILE A 24 10.63 -13.03 6.92
C ILE A 24 9.49 -14.06 7.00
N ALA A 25 9.83 -15.35 7.03
CA ALA A 25 8.88 -16.45 7.13
C ALA A 25 8.16 -16.46 8.48
N ASP A 26 8.90 -16.30 9.58
CA ASP A 26 8.38 -16.29 10.95
C ASP A 26 7.39 -15.14 11.16
N ARG A 27 7.73 -13.93 10.69
CA ARG A 27 6.83 -12.78 10.73
C ARG A 27 5.54 -13.02 9.94
N ALA A 28 5.66 -13.64 8.77
CA ALA A 28 4.52 -13.92 7.90
C ALA A 28 3.70 -15.15 8.33
N GLY A 29 4.18 -15.92 9.30
CA GLY A 29 3.57 -17.19 9.72
C GLY A 29 3.58 -18.24 8.60
N VAL A 30 4.63 -18.23 7.76
CA VAL A 30 4.82 -19.21 6.66
C VAL A 30 6.13 -19.95 6.83
N THR A 31 6.35 -20.98 6.02
CA THR A 31 7.59 -21.76 6.09
C THR A 31 8.73 -21.07 5.32
N ASN A 32 9.98 -21.30 5.71
CA ASN A 32 11.13 -20.78 4.97
C ASN A 32 11.15 -21.19 3.48
N PRO A 33 10.84 -22.45 3.11
CA PRO A 33 10.67 -22.83 1.71
C PRO A 33 9.60 -22.02 0.96
N TYR A 34 8.56 -21.54 1.66
CA TYR A 34 7.54 -20.69 1.06
C TYR A 34 8.14 -19.36 0.60
N ILE A 35 8.93 -18.70 1.44
CA ILE A 35 9.64 -17.47 1.11
C ILE A 35 10.68 -17.72 0.01
N ASN A 36 11.43 -18.82 0.09
CA ASN A 36 12.40 -19.20 -0.93
C ASN A 36 11.75 -19.39 -2.31
N ASN A 37 10.58 -20.05 -2.36
CA ASN A 37 9.84 -20.26 -3.59
C ASN A 37 9.26 -18.96 -4.17
N LEU A 38 8.89 -17.99 -3.32
CA LEU A 38 8.47 -16.66 -3.77
C LEU A 38 9.66 -15.86 -4.34
N LEU A 39 10.79 -15.85 -3.65
CA LEU A 39 12.00 -15.14 -4.10
C LEU A 39 12.57 -15.70 -5.41
N SER A 40 12.51 -17.02 -5.57
CA SER A 40 12.96 -17.72 -6.79
C SER A 40 11.92 -17.71 -7.93
N GLY A 41 10.70 -17.21 -7.69
CA GLY A 41 9.63 -17.18 -8.68
C GLY A 41 8.97 -18.54 -8.96
N LYS A 42 9.36 -19.61 -8.25
CA LYS A 42 8.70 -20.93 -8.33
C LYS A 42 7.24 -20.86 -7.85
N ARG A 43 6.95 -19.95 -6.94
CA ARG A 43 5.60 -19.67 -6.46
C ARG A 43 5.20 -18.25 -6.86
N ARG A 44 4.01 -18.11 -7.46
CA ARG A 44 3.45 -16.81 -7.80
C ARG A 44 2.81 -16.12 -6.60
N PRO A 45 3.01 -14.80 -6.40
CA PRO A 45 2.34 -14.03 -5.36
C PRO A 45 0.81 -14.06 -5.46
N GLU A 46 0.26 -14.29 -6.66
CA GLU A 46 -1.16 -14.53 -6.94
C GLU A 46 -1.80 -15.60 -6.03
N SER A 47 -1.01 -16.61 -5.64
CA SER A 47 -1.45 -17.74 -4.81
C SER A 47 -1.29 -17.50 -3.30
N MET A 48 -0.91 -16.28 -2.90
CA MET A 48 -0.70 -15.90 -1.52
C MET A 48 -2.03 -15.54 -0.86
N LYS A 49 -2.23 -16.00 0.38
CA LYS A 49 -3.36 -15.54 1.19
C LYS A 49 -3.19 -14.07 1.53
N LEU A 50 -4.29 -13.31 1.51
CA LEU A 50 -4.30 -11.90 1.90
C LEU A 50 -3.73 -11.69 3.32
N GLU A 51 -4.04 -12.59 4.25
CA GLU A 51 -3.48 -12.57 5.61
C GLU A 51 -1.94 -12.60 5.60
N THR A 52 -1.35 -13.49 4.79
CA THR A 52 0.11 -13.59 4.65
C THR A 52 0.69 -12.31 4.04
N LEU A 53 0.01 -11.73 3.05
CA LEU A 53 0.42 -10.48 2.42
C LEU A 53 0.46 -9.32 3.45
N LEU A 54 -0.60 -9.19 4.25
CA LEU A 54 -0.70 -8.15 5.28
C LEU A 54 0.34 -8.32 6.39
N LYS A 55 0.69 -9.57 6.74
CA LYS A 55 1.78 -9.84 7.70
C LYS A 55 3.17 -9.55 7.12
N LEU A 56 3.37 -9.80 5.83
CA LEU A 56 4.62 -9.47 5.14
C LEU A 56 4.81 -7.95 5.00
N PHE A 57 3.74 -7.23 4.70
CA PHE A 57 3.76 -5.80 4.44
C PHE A 57 2.76 -5.08 5.36
N PRO A 58 3.04 -4.98 6.68
CA PRO A 58 2.10 -4.41 7.64
C PRO A 58 1.81 -2.92 7.43
N HIS A 59 2.68 -2.22 6.68
CA HIS A 59 2.50 -0.83 6.31
C HIS A 59 2.03 -0.64 4.87
N ALA A 60 1.71 -1.73 4.15
CA ALA A 60 1.15 -1.61 2.80
C ALA A 60 -0.25 -1.02 2.88
N GLN A 61 -0.48 0.04 2.11
CA GLN A 61 -1.82 0.55 1.87
C GLN A 61 -2.39 -0.17 0.66
N ILE A 62 -3.48 -0.90 0.87
CA ILE A 62 -4.25 -1.48 -0.23
C ILE A 62 -5.25 -0.42 -0.67
N ASP A 63 -5.00 0.18 -1.82
CA ASP A 63 -5.98 1.05 -2.45
C ASP A 63 -7.02 0.19 -3.17
N LEU A 64 -8.26 0.22 -2.66
CA LEU A 64 -9.41 -0.49 -3.23
C LEU A 64 -10.28 0.43 -4.09
N GLN A 65 -9.81 1.63 -4.46
CA GLN A 65 -10.54 2.52 -5.36
C GLN A 65 -10.76 1.84 -6.73
N GLY A 66 -11.96 1.27 -6.91
CA GLY A 66 -12.34 0.48 -8.08
C GLY A 66 -12.84 -0.94 -7.78
N ALA A 67 -12.78 -1.39 -6.52
CA ALA A 67 -13.39 -2.66 -6.12
C ALA A 67 -14.93 -2.54 -6.22
N GLN A 68 -15.53 -3.31 -7.14
CA GLN A 68 -16.98 -3.47 -7.20
C GLN A 68 -17.38 -4.63 -6.29
N LEU A 69 -18.41 -4.41 -5.48
CA LEU A 69 -19.10 -5.48 -4.77
C LEU A 69 -19.84 -6.32 -5.81
N VAL A 70 -19.42 -7.57 -6.00
CA VAL A 70 -20.08 -8.50 -6.91
C VAL A 70 -20.86 -9.49 -6.06
N GLY A 71 -22.07 -9.10 -5.68
CA GLY A 71 -23.01 -9.92 -4.92
C GLY A 71 -22.80 -9.93 -3.40
N ASP A 72 -23.60 -10.76 -2.72
CA ASP A 72 -23.53 -10.94 -1.26
C ASP A 72 -22.18 -11.56 -0.87
N HIS A 73 -21.34 -10.74 -0.23
CA HIS A 73 -20.07 -11.12 0.40
C HIS A 73 -18.88 -11.50 -0.50
N ALA A 74 -18.91 -11.17 -1.80
CA ALA A 74 -17.74 -11.35 -2.67
C ALA A 74 -17.20 -10.00 -3.19
N VAL A 75 -15.94 -9.71 -2.84
CA VAL A 75 -15.19 -8.57 -3.39
C VAL A 75 -14.42 -9.07 -4.62
N GLN A 76 -14.78 -8.56 -5.80
CA GLN A 76 -13.97 -8.75 -7.01
C GLN A 76 -13.05 -7.53 -7.17
N ILE A 77 -11.74 -7.74 -7.09
CA ILE A 77 -10.74 -6.71 -7.36
C ILE A 77 -10.45 -6.76 -8.86
N GLN A 78 -11.08 -5.86 -9.61
CA GLN A 78 -10.76 -5.67 -11.03
C GLN A 78 -9.65 -4.62 -11.10
N GLY A 79 -8.43 -5.07 -11.41
CA GLY A 79 -7.22 -4.24 -11.44
C GLY A 79 -7.30 -3.13 -12.49
N GLY A 80 -7.90 -2.01 -12.13
CA GLY A 80 -7.82 -0.75 -12.86
C GLY A 80 -6.57 0.01 -12.40
N ASN A 81 -5.56 0.12 -13.26
CA ASN A 81 -4.40 0.94 -12.99
C ASN A 81 -4.77 2.42 -13.12
N SER A 82 -5.39 3.01 -12.09
CA SER A 82 -5.53 4.46 -11.97
C SER A 82 -4.30 5.01 -11.26
N GLY A 83 -3.29 5.38 -12.04
CA GLY A 83 -2.07 5.97 -11.51
C GLY A 83 -2.34 7.41 -11.05
N THR A 84 -2.33 7.65 -9.74
CA THR A 84 -1.92 8.95 -9.19
C THR A 84 -1.09 8.71 -7.94
N VAL A 85 0.23 8.59 -8.13
CA VAL A 85 1.20 8.51 -7.04
C VAL A 85 1.40 9.93 -6.50
N ASN A 86 0.60 10.33 -5.50
CA ASN A 86 0.93 11.47 -4.65
C ASN A 86 1.75 10.97 -3.45
N SER A 87 2.97 10.51 -3.74
CA SER A 87 3.96 10.24 -2.68
C SER A 87 4.48 11.58 -2.17
N ALA A 88 4.19 11.84 -0.90
CA ALA A 88 4.40 13.09 -0.16
C ALA A 88 3.36 14.17 -0.49
N VAL A 89 2.27 14.19 0.29
CA VAL A 89 1.54 15.44 0.52
C VAL A 89 2.48 16.37 1.29
N SER A 90 3.25 17.17 0.55
CA SER A 90 4.03 18.24 1.15
C SER A 90 3.08 19.21 1.85
N ARG A 91 3.51 19.77 2.98
CA ARG A 91 2.73 20.73 3.78
C ARG A 91 2.20 21.88 2.92
N GLU A 92 2.97 22.24 1.90
CA GLU A 92 2.68 23.25 0.88
C GLU A 92 1.49 22.84 0.00
N TRP A 93 1.42 21.59 -0.45
CA TRP A 93 0.28 21.07 -1.22
C TRP A 93 -1.02 21.10 -0.42
N ALA A 94 -0.94 20.78 0.89
CA ALA A 94 -2.11 20.83 1.77
C ALA A 94 -2.62 22.26 1.95
N VAL A 95 -1.71 23.24 2.08
CA VAL A 95 -2.06 24.66 2.21
C VAL A 95 -2.70 25.20 0.92
N ASP A 96 -2.14 24.88 -0.25
CA ASP A 96 -2.69 25.35 -1.53
C ASP A 96 -4.10 24.81 -1.79
N ARG A 97 -4.34 23.53 -1.44
CA ARG A 97 -5.66 22.91 -1.58
C ARG A 97 -6.70 23.51 -0.63
N ILE A 98 -6.32 23.83 0.62
CA ILE A 98 -7.21 24.50 1.58
C ILE A 98 -7.55 25.92 1.12
N LEU A 99 -6.60 26.63 0.53
CA LEU A 99 -6.81 27.99 0.03
C LEU A 99 -7.72 28.01 -1.20
N ALA A 100 -7.60 27.01 -2.08
CA ALA A 100 -8.40 26.86 -3.29
C ALA A 100 -9.84 26.36 -3.04
N ASP A 101 -10.15 25.89 -1.84
CA ASP A 101 -11.47 25.34 -1.50
C ASP A 101 -12.54 26.44 -1.41
N SER A 102 -13.59 26.36 -2.21
CA SER A 102 -14.68 27.35 -2.23
C SER A 102 -15.74 27.12 -1.14
N GLU A 103 -15.74 25.97 -0.48
CA GLU A 103 -16.70 25.63 0.59
C GLU A 103 -16.24 26.14 1.95
N LEU A 104 -14.94 26.38 2.12
CA LEU A 104 -14.38 26.96 3.34
C LEU A 104 -14.40 28.49 3.28
N THR A 105 -14.86 29.12 4.36
CA THR A 105 -14.75 30.57 4.52
C THR A 105 -13.30 30.98 4.79
N ASP A 106 -12.94 32.23 4.47
CA ASP A 106 -11.58 32.74 4.70
C ASP A 106 -11.15 32.63 6.17
N ALA A 107 -12.09 32.79 7.11
CA ALA A 107 -11.83 32.64 8.54
C ALA A 107 -11.49 31.20 8.95
N GLU A 108 -12.11 30.21 8.31
CA GLU A 108 -11.85 28.79 8.55
C GLU A 108 -10.52 28.36 7.93
N LYS A 109 -10.24 28.80 6.70
CA LYS A 109 -8.94 28.59 6.05
C LYS A 109 -7.77 29.08 6.91
N ILE A 110 -7.88 30.29 7.47
CA ILE A 110 -6.84 30.87 8.33
C ILE A 110 -6.61 30.03 9.60
N LYS A 111 -7.68 29.52 10.23
CA LYS A 111 -7.56 28.68 11.43
C LYS A 111 -6.84 27.37 11.13
N ILE A 112 -7.18 26.72 10.03
CA ILE A 112 -6.59 25.43 9.63
C ILE A 112 -5.11 25.62 9.27
N ILE A 113 -4.77 26.66 8.49
CA ILE A 113 -3.37 26.98 8.13
C ILE A 113 -2.54 27.29 9.38
N ARG A 114 -3.11 27.96 10.39
CA ARG A 114 -2.41 28.24 11.65
C ARG A 114 -2.05 26.96 12.42
N VAL A 115 -2.97 25.99 12.49
CA VAL A 115 -2.70 24.68 13.12
C VAL A 115 -1.66 23.92 12.31
N LEU A 116 -1.80 23.94 10.99
CA LEU A 116 -0.86 23.32 10.07
C LEU A 116 0.49 24.01 10.03
N ARG A 117 0.72 25.17 10.63
CA ARG A 117 2.03 25.87 10.69
C ARG A 117 2.79 25.71 12.02
N LYS A 118 2.20 25.06 13.03
CA LYS A 118 2.91 24.64 14.25
C LYS A 118 3.79 23.42 13.99
#